data_AF-A0A1H2GYY7-F1
#
_entry.id   AF-A0A1H2GYY7-F1
#
_cell.length_a   1.000
_cell.length_b   1.000
_cell.length_c   1.000
_cell.angle_alpha   90.00
_cell.angle_beta   90.00
_cell.angle_gamma   90.00
#
_symmetry.space_group_name_H-M   'P 1'
#
loop_
_entity.id
_entity.type
_entity.pdbx_description
1 polymer ?
#
loop_
_entity_poly.entity_id
_entity_poly.type
_entity_poly.pdbx_seq_one_letter_code
_entity_poly.pdbx_strand_id
1 'polypeptide(L)'
;MLRLLLLRHAKSDWHDAAARDHDRTLSTRGKTAAPAVGAHMARHGLMPDKVLCSTAQRARETLALVLPHLSGEIDVHVTRGIYDDSEMDYVETIRALGGNARTLMVVGHNPATRDTALELVGSGNPALIEAIEGKYPTAALAIIDFAADRWSDVERESGRIVAYCLPRHLPAAATSLSALPEAANDGGDTPPTSDNDA
;
A
#
# COMPACT_ATOMS: atom_id res chain seq x y z
N MET A 1 -13.85 14.98 6.69
CA MET A 1 -12.45 14.57 6.92
C MET A 1 -12.07 13.40 6.03
N LEU A 2 -11.15 13.65 5.10
CA LEU A 2 -10.59 12.66 4.19
C LEU A 2 -9.14 12.36 4.59
N ARG A 3 -8.64 11.18 4.25
CA ARG A 3 -7.26 10.75 4.49
C ARG A 3 -6.62 10.24 3.20
N LEU A 4 -5.45 10.77 2.86
CA LEU A 4 -4.62 10.30 1.75
C LEU A 4 -3.45 9.48 2.30
N LEU A 5 -3.32 8.26 1.79
CA LEU A 5 -2.19 7.35 1.98
C LEU A 5 -1.35 7.35 0.71
N LEU A 6 -0.32 8.17 0.66
CA LEU A 6 0.49 8.34 -0.53
C LEU A 6 1.71 7.40 -0.44
N LEU A 7 1.74 6.34 -1.23
CA LEU A 7 2.80 5.31 -1.21
C LEU A 7 3.61 5.39 -2.51
N ARG A 8 4.93 5.58 -2.39
CA ARG A 8 5.83 5.32 -3.51
C ARG A 8 6.01 3.81 -3.68
N HIS A 9 5.99 3.31 -4.92
CA HIS A 9 6.30 1.92 -5.21
C HIS A 9 7.60 1.42 -4.53
N ALA A 10 7.65 0.14 -4.17
CA ALA A 10 8.80 -0.49 -3.57
C ALA A 10 9.97 -0.62 -4.56
N LYS A 11 11.17 -0.92 -4.05
CA LYS A 11 12.39 -0.92 -4.86
C LYS A 11 12.25 -1.89 -6.03
N SER A 12 12.38 -1.37 -7.25
CA SER A 12 12.44 -2.16 -8.49
C SER A 12 13.88 -2.44 -8.92
N ASP A 13 14.01 -3.45 -9.78
CA ASP A 13 15.26 -3.81 -10.45
C ASP A 13 15.06 -4.01 -11.94
N TRP A 14 16.17 -4.07 -12.67
CA TRP A 14 16.22 -4.52 -14.06
C TRP A 14 16.69 -5.98 -14.05
N HIS A 15 15.75 -6.92 -13.90
CA HIS A 15 16.08 -8.35 -14.04
C HIS A 15 16.33 -8.73 -15.50
N ASP A 16 15.75 -7.99 -16.43
CA ASP A 16 15.97 -8.13 -17.87
C ASP A 16 16.40 -6.76 -18.42
N ALA A 17 17.57 -6.70 -19.03
CA ALA A 17 18.11 -5.48 -19.64
C ALA A 17 17.32 -5.03 -20.88
N ALA A 18 16.50 -5.92 -21.47
CA ALA A 18 15.65 -5.62 -22.62
C ALA A 18 14.22 -5.19 -22.22
N ALA A 19 13.85 -5.26 -20.94
CA ALA A 19 12.52 -4.85 -20.50
C ALA A 19 12.32 -3.33 -20.71
N ARG A 20 11.08 -2.91 -20.97
CA ARG A 20 10.71 -1.48 -20.95
C ARG A 20 10.57 -1.02 -19.50
N ASP A 21 10.72 0.27 -19.22
CA ASP A 21 10.61 0.77 -17.83
C ASP A 21 9.27 0.38 -17.16
N HIS A 22 8.17 0.44 -17.92
CA HIS A 22 6.83 0.10 -17.43
C HIS A 22 6.72 -1.35 -16.93
N ASP A 23 7.48 -2.26 -17.55
CA ASP A 23 7.48 -3.71 -17.29
C ASP A 23 8.51 -4.12 -16.21
N ARG A 24 9.19 -3.16 -15.57
CA ARG A 24 10.15 -3.47 -14.50
C ARG A 24 9.46 -4.03 -13.28
N THR A 25 10.03 -5.12 -12.76
CA THR A 25 9.55 -5.82 -11.56
C THR A 25 10.22 -5.31 -10.28
N LEU A 26 9.68 -5.72 -9.13
CA LEU A 26 10.31 -5.48 -7.83
C LEU A 26 11.62 -6.27 -7.68
N SER A 27 12.58 -5.65 -7.02
CA SER A 27 13.79 -6.31 -6.53
C SER A 27 13.48 -7.16 -5.30
N THR A 28 14.41 -8.04 -4.90
CA THR A 28 14.30 -8.79 -3.63
C THR A 28 14.06 -7.86 -2.44
N ARG A 29 14.77 -6.72 -2.37
CA ARG A 29 14.57 -5.72 -1.32
C ARG A 29 13.18 -5.08 -1.38
N GLY A 30 12.66 -4.85 -2.59
CA GLY A 30 11.29 -4.35 -2.76
C GLY A 30 10.24 -5.34 -2.27
N LYS A 31 10.42 -6.62 -2.60
CA LYS A 31 9.56 -7.73 -2.16
C LYS A 31 9.55 -7.92 -0.64
N THR A 32 10.63 -7.57 0.05
CA THR A 32 10.66 -7.55 1.53
C THR A 32 10.02 -6.30 2.12
N ALA A 33 10.21 -5.14 1.49
CA ALA A 33 9.74 -3.86 2.03
C ALA A 33 8.22 -3.66 1.92
N ALA A 34 7.60 -4.09 0.81
CA ALA A 34 6.17 -3.87 0.58
C ALA A 34 5.27 -4.55 1.65
N PRO A 35 5.49 -5.83 2.02
CA PRO A 35 4.76 -6.46 3.14
C PRO A 35 4.95 -5.73 4.46
N ALA A 36 6.15 -5.21 4.75
CA ALA A 36 6.40 -4.47 5.99
C ALA A 36 5.59 -3.18 6.07
N VAL A 37 5.38 -2.50 4.94
CA VAL A 37 4.47 -1.34 4.84
C VAL A 37 3.03 -1.78 5.08
N GLY A 38 2.55 -2.85 4.44
CA GLY A 38 1.21 -3.39 4.67
C GLY A 38 0.95 -3.78 6.13
N ALA A 39 1.89 -4.50 6.75
CA ALA A 39 1.81 -4.87 8.16
C ALA A 39 1.84 -3.64 9.10
N HIS A 40 2.59 -2.60 8.75
CA HIS A 40 2.59 -1.34 9.48
C HIS A 40 1.24 -0.62 9.36
N MET A 41 0.68 -0.56 8.15
CA MET A 41 -0.65 0.00 7.91
C MET A 41 -1.71 -0.73 8.75
N ALA A 42 -1.67 -2.07 8.75
CA ALA A 42 -2.57 -2.90 9.53
C ALA A 42 -2.53 -2.59 11.03
N ARG A 43 -1.32 -2.52 11.60
CA ARG A 43 -1.11 -2.25 13.03
C ARG A 43 -1.64 -0.88 13.47
N HIS A 44 -1.69 0.09 12.56
CA HIS A 44 -2.11 1.46 12.86
C HIS A 44 -3.50 1.79 12.33
N GLY A 45 -4.25 0.79 11.83
CA GLY A 45 -5.60 1.00 11.30
C GLY A 45 -5.65 1.87 10.04
N LEU A 46 -4.58 1.89 9.24
CA LEU A 46 -4.51 2.64 7.98
C LEU A 46 -5.13 1.82 6.85
N MET A 47 -6.46 1.73 6.85
CA MET A 47 -7.24 0.95 5.88
C MET A 47 -7.82 1.87 4.81
N PRO A 48 -7.37 1.77 3.54
CA PRO A 48 -7.99 2.50 2.45
C PRO A 48 -9.31 1.86 2.03
N ASP A 49 -10.30 2.68 1.69
CA ASP A 49 -11.53 2.24 1.03
C ASP A 49 -11.30 2.09 -0.48
N LYS A 50 -10.36 2.87 -1.01
CA LYS A 50 -10.02 2.91 -2.43
C LYS A 50 -8.52 3.07 -2.64
N VAL A 51 -8.00 2.43 -3.68
CA VAL A 51 -6.61 2.53 -4.12
C VAL A 51 -6.58 3.00 -5.58
N LEU A 52 -5.83 4.06 -5.86
CA LEU A 52 -5.40 4.43 -7.22
C LEU A 52 -3.98 3.90 -7.42
N CYS A 53 -3.80 2.97 -8.35
CA CYS A 53 -2.51 2.34 -8.60
C CYS A 53 -2.02 2.67 -10.01
N SER A 54 -0.74 3.02 -10.13
CA SER A 54 -0.09 3.12 -11.43
C SER A 54 -0.20 1.79 -12.20
N THR A 55 -0.34 1.88 -13.53
CA THR A 55 -0.31 0.72 -14.42
C THR A 55 1.04 -0.02 -14.44
N ALA A 56 2.14 0.61 -14.03
CA ALA A 56 3.48 0.01 -14.06
C ALA A 56 3.59 -1.24 -13.18
N GLN A 57 4.33 -2.25 -13.66
CA GLN A 57 4.41 -3.55 -13.01
C GLN A 57 4.91 -3.46 -11.56
N ARG A 58 6.00 -2.73 -11.30
CA ARG A 58 6.50 -2.47 -9.94
C ARG A 58 5.48 -1.88 -8.97
N ALA A 59 4.56 -1.02 -9.43
CA ALA A 59 3.54 -0.42 -8.58
C ALA A 59 2.44 -1.46 -8.25
N ARG A 60 2.00 -2.21 -9.26
CA ARG A 60 1.04 -3.31 -9.10
C ARG A 60 1.57 -4.42 -8.19
N GLU A 61 2.83 -4.81 -8.35
CA GLU A 61 3.51 -5.78 -7.47
C GLU A 61 3.66 -5.24 -6.04
N THR A 62 3.93 -3.93 -5.88
CA THR A 62 3.96 -3.32 -4.54
C THR A 62 2.59 -3.44 -3.89
N LEU A 63 1.52 -3.08 -4.60
CA LEU A 63 0.16 -3.17 -4.08
C LEU A 63 -0.23 -4.62 -3.76
N ALA A 64 0.09 -5.58 -4.63
CA ALA A 64 -0.22 -6.99 -4.43
C ALA A 64 0.45 -7.58 -3.17
N LEU A 65 1.58 -7.02 -2.73
CA LEU A 65 2.26 -7.41 -1.50
C LEU A 65 1.79 -6.63 -0.26
N VAL A 66 1.12 -5.49 -0.44
CA VAL A 66 0.53 -4.69 0.64
C VAL A 66 -0.86 -5.20 1.00
N LEU A 67 -1.70 -5.47 -0.01
CA LEU A 67 -3.11 -5.84 0.16
C LEU A 67 -3.37 -7.01 1.13
N PRO A 68 -2.58 -8.10 1.16
CA PRO A 68 -2.84 -9.24 2.06
C PRO A 68 -2.78 -8.89 3.55
N HIS A 69 -2.20 -7.74 3.92
CA HIS A 69 -2.16 -7.27 5.30
C HIS A 69 -3.36 -6.40 5.68
N LEU A 70 -4.13 -5.94 4.70
CA LEU A 70 -5.25 -5.03 4.89
C LEU A 70 -6.56 -5.83 4.91
N SER A 71 -7.54 -5.30 5.63
CA SER A 71 -8.87 -5.89 5.72
C SER A 71 -9.92 -4.95 5.11
N GLY A 72 -11.08 -5.51 4.78
CA GLY A 72 -12.19 -4.79 4.17
C GLY A 72 -12.25 -4.91 2.66
N GLU A 73 -13.34 -4.43 2.08
CA GLU A 73 -13.51 -4.31 0.64
C GLU A 73 -12.77 -3.06 0.16
N ILE A 74 -11.74 -3.25 -0.65
CA ILE A 74 -10.89 -2.17 -1.17
C ILE A 74 -11.13 -2.05 -2.67
N ASP A 75 -11.70 -0.92 -3.11
CA ASP A 75 -11.86 -0.62 -4.53
C ASP A 75 -10.50 -0.29 -5.16
N VAL A 76 -9.98 -1.15 -6.04
CA VAL A 76 -8.68 -0.94 -6.70
C VAL A 76 -8.90 -0.44 -8.13
N HIS A 77 -8.46 0.78 -8.39
CA HIS A 77 -8.49 1.39 -9.72
C HIS A 77 -7.07 1.56 -10.26
N VAL A 78 -6.74 0.84 -11.34
CA VAL A 78 -5.44 0.94 -12.01
C VAL A 78 -5.53 1.95 -13.14
N THR A 79 -4.69 2.98 -13.13
CA THR A 79 -4.76 4.11 -14.08
C THR A 79 -3.38 4.59 -14.54
N ARG A 80 -3.34 5.17 -15.75
CA ARG A 80 -2.14 5.79 -16.32
C ARG A 80 -1.87 7.19 -15.78
N GLY A 81 -2.88 7.89 -15.25
CA GLY A 81 -2.69 9.19 -14.56
C GLY A 81 -1.82 9.11 -13.30
N ILE A 82 -1.56 7.91 -12.77
CA ILE A 82 -0.60 7.67 -11.68
C ILE A 82 0.77 7.20 -12.20
N TYR A 83 0.98 7.10 -13.52
CA TYR A 83 2.26 6.72 -14.15
C TYR A 83 2.90 7.87 -14.92
N ASP A 84 2.10 8.56 -15.73
CA ASP A 84 2.54 9.49 -16.75
C ASP A 84 1.96 10.88 -16.49
N ASP A 85 2.82 11.82 -16.11
CA ASP A 85 2.43 13.23 -15.84
C ASP A 85 1.91 13.94 -17.12
N SER A 86 2.06 13.35 -18.31
CA SER A 86 1.50 13.92 -19.55
C SER A 86 0.00 13.69 -19.71
N GLU A 87 -0.62 12.74 -18.98
CA GLU A 87 -2.06 12.50 -19.03
C GLU A 87 -2.82 13.33 -17.99
N MET A 88 -2.37 13.32 -16.73
CA MET A 88 -2.99 14.06 -15.63
C MET A 88 -2.04 14.10 -14.42
N ASP A 89 -1.95 15.25 -13.75
CA ASP A 89 -1.24 15.36 -12.46
C ASP A 89 -1.93 14.49 -11.38
N TYR A 90 -1.18 14.03 -10.39
CA TYR A 90 -1.67 13.24 -9.27
C TYR A 90 -2.76 13.97 -8.48
N VAL A 91 -2.65 15.29 -8.28
CA VAL A 91 -3.67 16.07 -7.56
C VAL A 91 -5.00 16.05 -8.31
N GLU A 92 -4.98 16.29 -9.62
CA GLU A 92 -6.16 16.21 -10.46
C GLU A 92 -6.73 14.79 -10.52
N THR A 93 -5.86 13.77 -10.59
CA THR A 93 -6.27 12.37 -10.56
C THR A 93 -6.95 12.00 -9.23
N ILE A 94 -6.41 12.48 -8.10
CA ILE A 94 -6.99 12.30 -6.76
C ILE A 94 -8.37 12.96 -6.68
N ARG A 95 -8.49 14.21 -7.14
CA ARG A 95 -9.75 14.97 -7.16
C ARG A 95 -10.81 14.27 -8.00
N ALA A 96 -10.44 13.82 -9.20
CA ALA A 96 -11.36 13.21 -10.16
C ALA A 96 -11.78 11.79 -9.77
N LEU A 97 -10.85 10.97 -9.26
CA LEU A 97 -11.07 9.54 -9.06
C LEU A 97 -11.22 9.12 -7.60
N GLY A 98 -10.98 10.01 -6.64
CA GLY A 98 -11.12 9.72 -5.21
C GLY A 98 -12.55 9.32 -4.79
N GLY A 99 -13.56 9.85 -5.49
CA GLY A 99 -14.97 9.45 -5.32
C GLY A 99 -15.46 9.61 -3.87
N ASN A 100 -16.10 8.56 -3.34
CA ASN A 100 -16.67 8.54 -1.98
C ASN A 100 -15.72 7.96 -0.91
N ALA A 101 -14.48 7.61 -1.27
CA ALA A 101 -13.53 7.02 -0.33
C ALA A 101 -13.25 8.00 0.82
N ARG A 102 -13.24 7.53 2.07
CA ARG A 102 -12.81 8.35 3.21
C ARG A 102 -11.30 8.27 3.37
N THR A 103 -10.74 7.10 3.11
CA THR A 103 -9.31 6.87 3.03
C THR A 103 -8.95 6.44 1.60
N LEU A 104 -8.24 7.29 0.88
CA LEU A 104 -7.73 7.01 -0.45
C LEU A 104 -6.26 6.66 -0.34
N MET A 105 -5.84 5.58 -0.99
CA MET A 105 -4.43 5.26 -1.17
C MET A 105 -4.01 5.50 -2.62
N VAL A 106 -2.81 6.04 -2.80
CA VAL A 106 -2.19 6.18 -4.13
C VAL A 106 -0.88 5.41 -4.13
N VAL A 107 -0.68 4.52 -5.11
CA VAL A 107 0.58 3.79 -5.30
C VAL A 107 1.26 4.27 -6.58
N GLY A 108 2.27 5.12 -6.40
CA GLY A 108 2.84 5.93 -7.47
C GLY A 108 4.37 5.92 -7.57
N HIS A 109 4.88 6.90 -8.32
CA HIS A 109 6.29 7.07 -8.66
C HIS A 109 6.79 8.44 -8.24
N ASN A 110 8.11 8.54 -8.03
CA ASN A 110 8.76 9.83 -7.96
C ASN A 110 9.11 10.33 -9.36
N PRO A 111 9.14 11.66 -9.58
CA PRO A 111 9.02 12.70 -8.56
C PRO A 111 7.59 13.01 -8.09
N ALA A 112 6.56 12.74 -8.92
CA ALA A 112 5.16 13.07 -8.67
C ALA A 112 4.67 12.78 -7.23
N THR A 113 4.95 11.59 -6.68
CA THR A 113 4.53 11.22 -5.31
C THR A 113 5.05 12.20 -4.25
N ARG A 114 6.31 12.64 -4.36
CA ARG A 114 6.90 13.62 -3.43
C ARG A 114 6.28 14.99 -3.64
N ASP A 115 6.19 15.40 -4.90
CA ASP A 115 5.78 16.75 -5.24
C ASP A 115 4.29 16.96 -4.90
N THR A 116 3.43 15.95 -5.11
CA THR A 116 2.04 15.94 -4.61
C THR A 116 1.97 16.04 -3.09
N ALA A 117 2.85 15.36 -2.34
CA ALA A 117 2.86 15.47 -0.88
C ALA A 117 3.16 16.92 -0.44
N LEU A 118 4.18 17.54 -1.05
CA LEU A 118 4.60 18.90 -0.73
C LEU A 118 3.58 19.94 -1.20
N GLU A 119 2.92 19.70 -2.33
CA GLU A 119 1.88 20.58 -2.87
C GLU A 119 0.63 20.59 -1.98
N LEU A 120 0.24 19.45 -1.42
CA LEU A 120 -1.00 19.34 -0.65
C LEU A 120 -0.83 19.68 0.83
N VAL A 121 0.35 19.53 1.40
CA VAL A 121 0.57 19.77 2.85
C VAL A 121 0.81 21.26 3.13
N GLY A 122 -0.05 21.88 3.94
CA GLY A 122 0.17 23.23 4.46
C GLY A 122 0.26 23.31 5.99
N SER A 123 0.08 22.19 6.70
CA SER A 123 0.21 22.14 8.16
C SER A 123 0.68 20.77 8.67
N GLY A 124 1.06 20.71 9.94
CA GLY A 124 1.52 19.48 10.61
C GLY A 124 2.90 19.66 11.24
N ASN A 125 3.60 18.55 11.51
CA ASN A 125 4.94 18.61 12.10
C ASN A 125 5.97 19.05 11.04
N PRO A 126 6.66 20.19 11.20
CA PRO A 126 7.63 20.70 10.23
C PRO A 126 8.77 19.72 9.91
N ALA A 127 9.21 18.92 10.89
CA ALA A 127 10.28 17.93 10.68
C ALA A 127 9.86 16.80 9.72
N LEU A 128 8.55 16.50 9.61
CA LEU A 128 8.06 15.53 8.62
C LEU A 128 8.06 16.14 7.22
N ILE A 129 7.73 17.43 7.10
CA ILE A 129 7.76 18.17 5.84
C ILE A 129 9.20 18.24 5.33
N GLU A 130 10.14 18.67 6.18
CA GLU A 130 11.57 18.71 5.87
C GLU A 130 12.11 17.32 5.45
N ALA A 131 11.66 16.24 6.10
CA ALA A 131 12.05 14.89 5.72
C ALA A 131 11.55 14.50 4.31
N ILE A 132 10.33 14.90 3.94
CA ILE A 132 9.76 14.69 2.59
C ILE A 132 10.51 15.53 1.55
N GLU A 133 10.80 16.79 1.87
CA GLU A 133 11.60 17.70 1.03
C GLU A 133 12.97 17.09 0.73
N GLY A 134 13.63 16.54 1.75
CA GLY A 134 14.93 15.90 1.59
C GLY A 134 14.89 14.66 0.71
N LYS A 135 13.96 13.72 0.96
CA LYS A 135 13.84 12.50 0.14
C LYS A 135 12.53 11.76 0.35
N TYR A 136 12.01 11.21 -0.76
CA TYR A 136 10.92 10.23 -0.78
C TYR A 136 11.37 8.85 -1.30
N PRO A 137 11.98 7.98 -0.48
CA PRO A 137 12.53 6.71 -0.94
C PRO A 137 11.43 5.71 -1.32
N THR A 138 11.80 4.67 -2.07
CA THR A 138 10.88 3.57 -2.45
C THR A 138 10.23 2.94 -1.24
N ALA A 139 8.94 2.60 -1.31
CA ALA A 139 8.12 2.09 -0.20
C ALA A 139 7.95 3.04 1.00
N ALA A 140 8.27 4.34 0.86
CA ALA A 140 7.86 5.33 1.85
C ALA A 140 6.36 5.65 1.71
N LEU A 141 5.72 5.93 2.84
CA LEU A 141 4.28 6.21 2.94
C LEU A 141 4.07 7.52 3.70
N ALA A 142 3.41 8.49 3.08
CA ALA A 142 2.94 9.71 3.75
C ALA A 142 1.44 9.57 4.06
N ILE A 143 1.03 10.05 5.23
CA ILE A 143 -0.36 10.05 5.69
C ILE A 143 -0.77 11.51 5.88
N ILE A 144 -1.72 11.97 5.07
CA ILE A 144 -2.16 13.36 5.02
C ILE A 144 -3.67 13.41 5.27
N ASP A 145 -4.11 14.21 6.24
CA ASP A 145 -5.53 14.41 6.54
C ASP A 145 -6.02 15.74 5.98
N PHE A 146 -7.25 15.76 5.47
CA PHE A 146 -7.89 16.94 4.91
C PHE A 146 -9.20 17.24 5.65
N ALA A 147 -9.41 18.51 5.98
CA ALA A 147 -10.67 19.04 6.48
C ALA A 147 -11.69 19.28 5.33
N ALA A 148 -11.76 18.34 4.38
CA ALA A 148 -12.69 18.34 3.26
C ALA A 148 -13.71 17.20 3.38
N ASP A 149 -14.81 17.31 2.65
CA ASP A 149 -15.84 16.27 2.56
C ASP A 149 -15.79 15.48 1.26
N ARG A 150 -15.30 16.09 0.17
CA ARG A 150 -15.10 15.45 -1.14
C ARG A 150 -13.68 15.63 -1.63
N TRP A 151 -13.17 14.65 -2.37
CA TRP A 151 -11.83 14.72 -2.98
C TRP A 151 -11.69 15.86 -3.97
N SER A 152 -12.77 16.23 -4.67
CA SER A 152 -12.82 17.38 -5.57
C SER A 152 -12.52 18.71 -4.88
N ASP A 153 -12.73 18.80 -3.57
CA ASP A 153 -12.57 20.02 -2.78
C ASP A 153 -11.19 20.09 -2.11
N VAL A 154 -10.30 19.11 -2.33
CA VAL A 154 -8.94 19.13 -1.80
C VAL A 154 -8.13 20.19 -2.53
N GLU A 155 -7.61 21.17 -1.80
CA GLU A 155 -6.81 22.29 -2.36
C GLU A 155 -5.32 22.15 -2.03
N ARG A 156 -4.49 22.91 -2.75
CA ARG A 156 -3.07 23.07 -2.40
C ARG A 156 -2.94 23.56 -0.96
N GLU A 157 -1.94 23.06 -0.24
CA GLU A 157 -1.65 23.43 1.15
C GLU A 157 -2.83 23.21 2.15
N SER A 158 -3.90 22.50 1.76
CA SER A 158 -5.07 22.26 2.63
C SER A 158 -4.93 21.03 3.54
N GLY A 159 -3.92 20.21 3.27
CA GLY A 159 -3.64 18.97 3.99
C GLY A 159 -2.78 19.19 5.23
N ARG A 160 -3.02 18.34 6.24
CA ARG A 160 -2.19 18.22 7.44
C ARG A 160 -1.38 16.93 7.37
N ILE A 161 -0.06 17.01 7.36
CA ILE A 161 0.79 15.82 7.47
C ILE A 161 0.64 15.21 8.88
N VAL A 162 0.24 13.94 8.93
CA VAL A 162 0.03 13.18 10.17
C VAL A 162 1.27 12.36 10.49
N ALA A 163 1.80 11.66 9.49
CA ALA A 163 2.95 10.79 9.64
C ALA A 163 3.65 10.58 8.29
N TYR A 164 4.94 10.25 8.37
CA TYR A 164 5.76 9.88 7.23
C TYR A 164 6.61 8.65 7.59
N CYS A 165 6.26 7.53 6.99
CA CYS A 165 6.83 6.23 7.33
C CYS A 165 7.90 5.84 6.31
N LEU A 166 9.09 5.51 6.83
CA LEU A 166 10.21 5.04 6.02
C LEU A 166 10.39 3.53 6.20
N PRO A 167 10.53 2.75 5.12
CA PRO A 167 10.60 1.28 5.20
C PRO A 167 11.79 0.79 6.03
N ARG A 168 12.90 1.54 6.08
CA ARG A 168 14.07 1.20 6.91
C ARG A 168 13.82 1.29 8.41
N HIS A 169 12.74 1.93 8.84
CA HIS A 169 12.34 2.04 10.25
C HIS A 169 11.19 1.09 10.60
N LEU A 170 10.72 0.30 9.64
CA LEU A 170 9.66 -0.67 9.86
C LEU A 170 10.25 -2.02 10.28
N PRO A 171 9.66 -2.71 11.26
CA PRO A 171 10.00 -4.10 11.51
C PRO A 171 9.63 -4.95 10.29
N ALA A 172 10.37 -6.04 10.07
CA ALA A 172 10.01 -7.01 9.04
C ALA A 172 8.58 -7.51 9.25
N ALA A 173 7.83 -7.72 8.16
CA ALA A 173 6.52 -8.36 8.26
C ALA A 173 6.70 -9.77 8.83
N ALA A 174 5.93 -10.11 9.86
CA ALA A 174 5.84 -11.49 10.31
C ALA A 174 5.16 -12.29 9.19
N THR A 175 5.80 -13.36 8.73
CA THR A 175 5.20 -14.30 7.79
C THR A 175 4.02 -14.97 8.49
N SER A 176 2.79 -14.55 8.18
CA SER A 176 1.63 -15.32 8.60
C SER A 176 1.55 -16.54 7.70
N LEU A 177 2.12 -17.67 8.16
CA LEU A 177 1.70 -18.97 7.66
C LEU A 177 0.28 -19.18 8.19
N SER A 178 -0.73 -19.00 7.34
CA SER A 178 -2.07 -19.52 7.63
C SER A 178 -1.94 -21.03 7.78
N ALA A 179 -2.28 -21.55 8.97
CA ALA A 179 -2.34 -22.97 9.26
C ALA A 179 -3.21 -23.69 8.21
N LEU A 180 -2.66 -24.76 7.62
CA LEU A 180 -3.46 -25.73 6.88
C LEU A 180 -4.39 -26.43 7.88
N PRO A 181 -5.65 -26.73 7.53
CA PRO A 181 -6.51 -27.51 8.38
C PRO A 181 -5.93 -28.93 8.52
N GLU A 182 -5.72 -29.38 9.76
CA GLU A 182 -5.44 -30.79 10.04
C GLU A 182 -6.57 -31.63 9.44
N ALA A 183 -6.20 -32.53 8.54
CA ALA A 183 -7.10 -33.56 8.04
C ALA A 183 -7.55 -34.40 9.24
N ALA A 184 -8.87 -34.42 9.47
CA ALA A 184 -9.50 -35.34 10.39
C ALA A 184 -9.13 -36.77 9.98
N ASN A 185 -8.32 -37.43 10.81
CA ASN A 185 -8.07 -38.86 10.70
C ASN A 185 -9.30 -39.58 11.28
N ASP A 186 -10.24 -39.89 10.39
CA ASP A 186 -11.33 -40.81 10.66
C ASP A 186 -10.74 -42.23 10.64
N GLY A 187 -10.39 -42.70 11.84
CA GLY A 187 -9.79 -44.02 12.07
C GLY A 187 -10.66 -44.81 13.04
N GLY A 188 -11.89 -45.11 12.64
CA GLY A 188 -12.69 -46.15 13.26
C GLY A 188 -12.11 -47.51 12.89
N ASP A 189 -11.54 -48.21 13.86
CA ASP A 189 -11.44 -49.68 13.80
C ASP A 189 -11.34 -50.25 15.22
N THR A 190 -12.43 -50.85 15.69
CA THR A 190 -12.45 -51.73 16.86
C THR A 190 -13.08 -53.06 16.43
N PRO A 191 -12.31 -54.16 16.38
CA PRO A 191 -12.86 -55.49 16.15
C PRO A 191 -13.25 -56.16 17.49
N PRO A 192 -14.04 -57.25 17.43
CA PRO A 192 -14.95 -57.62 18.51
C PRO A 192 -14.30 -58.42 19.64
N THR A 193 -14.91 -58.31 20.82
CA THR A 193 -14.68 -59.17 21.98
C THR A 193 -15.03 -60.62 21.63
N SER A 194 -14.03 -61.51 21.68
CA SER A 194 -14.24 -62.96 21.72
C SER A 194 -14.41 -63.42 23.17
N ASP A 195 -15.48 -64.16 23.41
CA ASP A 195 -15.70 -65.03 24.56
C ASP A 195 -14.48 -65.90 24.89
N ASN A 196 -14.23 -66.12 26.18
CA ASN A 196 -13.83 -67.44 26.65
C ASN A 196 -14.18 -67.63 28.14
N ASP A 197 -15.11 -68.55 28.40
CA ASP A 197 -15.34 -69.21 29.68
C ASP A 197 -14.17 -70.17 29.99
N ALA A 198 -13.60 -70.07 31.20
CA ALA A 198 -13.11 -71.19 32.04
C ALA A 198 -12.59 -70.65 33.39
#